data_AF-A0A2N2IYY6-F1
#
_entry.id   AF-A0A2N2IYY6-F1
#
_cell.length_a   1.000
_cell.length_b   1.000
_cell.length_c   1.000
_cell.angle_alpha   90.00
_cell.angle_beta   90.00
_cell.angle_gamma   90.00
#
_symmetry.space_group_name_H-M   'P 1'
#
loop_
_entity.id
_entity.type
_entity.pdbx_description
1 polymer ?
#
loop_
_entity_poly.entity_id
_entity_poly.type
_entity_poly.pdbx_seq_one_letter_code
_entity_poly.pdbx_strand_id
1 'polypeptide(L)'
;MTERSELQREIDRRRTFAIISHPDAGKTTLTEKLLLYGGVVHLAGAVKAKRGRANAVSDWMEMERERGISITTSVLQFEYEGLQLNLLDTPGHADFSEDTYRTLHAVDGAVMLLDAAKGVESQTRKLFRVCRQRSIPIFTFVNKMDRPGRDPFELVGEVESVLGIGVYPVTWPVFRSGIFLGVYHRALGKLMLFDESRAGSSAAQGSMVVPMQVGNLDDPALREQIGPDGCDQIEMDIELLNEAGDAFDQQAFLDGRLSPMFFGSAINNFGLETFLGSFIQMMPPPRARISNIGLVEPSWPEFSGFVFKVQANMNPAHRDRVAFVRICSGRFQRKTKVLHVRTDREVRLANPTQFVARERTAVEEAYAGDVIGVYDPGFFQVGDTLTGGTKLEFEPIPSFAPEYFKRLVMVDPLRRKQLVRGTTQLAQEGTVQLYQPPDIRTGDMILGAVGLLQLEVVKFRLTSEYGVEVRLEPVPVRLARWITRTDGQPVDSPAEAASDAELETGPDAPADVKPDIGPVSSCDELDTVSCFANEECDGAERCENAGTELDPVSCCVPGPRGTGQAGSLCDNENDCESGVCISGSGDGMCSKTCETEADCPDGMKDCTYIAFSGSDDDWCFPTGD
;
A
#
# COMPACT_ATOMS: atom_id res chain seq x y z
N MET A 1 -8.42 39.73 -10.87
CA MET A 1 -8.78 38.74 -9.82
C MET A 1 -8.03 39.10 -8.54
N THR A 2 -8.53 38.71 -7.38
CA THR A 2 -7.81 38.75 -6.09
C THR A 2 -7.02 37.46 -5.91
N GLU A 3 -5.91 37.47 -5.17
CA GLU A 3 -5.03 36.30 -4.99
C GLU A 3 -5.77 35.08 -4.42
N ARG A 4 -6.71 35.27 -3.49
CA ARG A 4 -7.61 34.19 -3.00
C ARG A 4 -8.47 33.55 -4.09
N SER A 5 -8.90 34.33 -5.09
CA SER A 5 -9.67 33.84 -6.25
C SER A 5 -8.78 33.09 -7.26
N GLU A 6 -7.47 33.30 -7.23
CA GLU A 6 -6.52 32.51 -8.02
C GLU A 6 -6.14 31.22 -7.29
N LEU A 7 -5.80 31.30 -6.00
CA LEU A 7 -5.52 30.13 -5.16
C LEU A 7 -6.65 29.09 -5.21
N GLN A 8 -7.91 29.52 -5.05
CA GLN A 8 -9.05 28.59 -5.13
C GLN A 8 -9.20 27.97 -6.52
N ARG A 9 -9.11 28.76 -7.60
CA ARG A 9 -9.16 28.26 -8.99
C ARG A 9 -8.11 27.20 -9.27
N GLU A 10 -6.91 27.37 -8.72
CA GLU A 10 -5.81 26.41 -8.87
C GLU A 10 -6.05 25.13 -8.06
N ILE A 11 -6.57 25.22 -6.84
CA ILE A 11 -6.99 24.06 -6.03
C ILE A 11 -8.09 23.28 -6.76
N ASP A 12 -9.15 23.97 -7.19
CA ASP A 12 -10.32 23.38 -7.86
C ASP A 12 -9.97 22.68 -9.18
N ARG A 13 -8.86 23.07 -9.83
CA ARG A 13 -8.35 22.43 -11.06
C ARG A 13 -7.59 21.13 -10.83
N ARG A 14 -7.16 20.81 -9.61
CA ARG A 14 -6.24 19.69 -9.34
C ARG A 14 -6.97 18.41 -8.97
N ARG A 15 -6.44 17.25 -9.40
CA ARG A 15 -6.93 15.91 -9.00
C ARG A 15 -5.72 15.01 -8.78
N THR A 16 -5.55 14.48 -7.58
CA THR A 16 -4.36 13.68 -7.22
C THR A 16 -4.75 12.27 -6.84
N PHE A 17 -4.28 11.28 -7.58
CA PHE A 17 -4.73 9.90 -7.47
C PHE A 17 -3.62 8.88 -7.69
N ALA A 18 -3.85 7.65 -7.23
CA ALA A 18 -3.03 6.48 -7.51
C ALA A 18 -3.82 5.44 -8.29
N ILE A 19 -3.13 4.52 -8.97
CA ILE A 19 -3.74 3.32 -9.54
C ILE A 19 -3.30 2.12 -8.71
N ILE A 20 -4.23 1.48 -7.99
CA ILE A 20 -3.98 0.28 -7.19
C ILE A 20 -4.39 -0.96 -7.99
N SER A 21 -3.55 -2.01 -8.00
CA SER A 21 -3.86 -3.26 -8.70
C SER A 21 -3.05 -4.43 -8.17
N HIS A 22 -3.46 -5.64 -8.53
CA HIS A 22 -2.57 -6.80 -8.53
C HIS A 22 -1.50 -6.67 -9.65
N PRO A 23 -0.35 -7.37 -9.57
CA PRO A 23 0.49 -7.67 -10.74
C PRO A 23 -0.30 -8.03 -12.00
N ASP A 24 0.20 -7.62 -13.16
CA ASP A 24 -0.34 -7.90 -14.49
C ASP A 24 -1.81 -7.51 -14.80
N ALA A 25 -2.60 -7.00 -13.85
CA ALA A 25 -3.95 -6.48 -14.08
C ALA A 25 -3.98 -5.36 -15.16
N GLY A 26 -2.87 -4.65 -15.33
CA GLY A 26 -2.60 -3.80 -16.50
C GLY A 26 -2.17 -2.37 -16.19
N LYS A 27 -1.83 -2.04 -14.93
CA LYS A 27 -1.53 -0.69 -14.43
C LYS A 27 -0.66 0.13 -15.39
N THR A 28 0.50 -0.40 -15.79
CA THR A 28 1.43 0.28 -16.71
C THR A 28 0.82 0.59 -18.08
N THR A 29 -0.08 -0.27 -18.58
CA THR A 29 -0.83 -0.02 -19.83
C THR A 29 -1.85 1.11 -19.64
N LEU A 30 -2.58 1.12 -18.52
CA LEU A 30 -3.52 2.20 -18.19
C LEU A 30 -2.78 3.54 -18.06
N THR A 31 -1.69 3.58 -17.27
CA THR A 31 -0.80 4.74 -17.13
C THR A 31 -0.28 5.25 -18.49
N GLU A 32 0.14 4.37 -19.41
CA GLU A 32 0.56 4.75 -20.77
C GLU A 32 -0.57 5.48 -21.53
N LYS A 33 -1.81 4.98 -21.46
CA LYS A 33 -2.95 5.59 -22.15
C LYS A 33 -3.41 6.91 -21.53
N LEU A 34 -3.47 7.02 -20.20
CA LEU A 34 -3.84 8.27 -19.54
C LEU A 34 -2.88 9.42 -19.91
N LEU A 35 -1.58 9.11 -20.04
CA LEU A 35 -0.56 10.07 -20.54
C LEU A 35 -0.75 10.45 -22.02
N LEU A 36 -1.32 9.58 -22.86
CA LEU A 36 -1.72 9.94 -24.23
C LEU A 36 -2.89 10.91 -24.22
N TYR A 37 -3.95 10.66 -23.45
CA TYR A 37 -5.08 11.58 -23.34
C TYR A 37 -4.66 12.98 -22.83
N GLY A 38 -3.65 13.04 -21.94
CA GLY A 38 -3.03 14.31 -21.53
C GLY A 38 -2.15 15.01 -22.58
N GLY A 39 -2.07 14.50 -23.81
CA GLY A 39 -1.21 15.03 -24.88
C GLY A 39 0.28 14.79 -24.69
N VAL A 40 0.71 14.12 -23.61
CA VAL A 40 2.12 13.97 -23.21
C VAL A 40 2.74 12.73 -23.86
N VAL A 41 2.65 12.66 -25.19
CA VAL A 41 3.01 11.50 -26.03
C VAL A 41 4.44 10.99 -25.78
N HIS A 42 5.39 11.87 -25.45
CA HIS A 42 6.77 11.49 -25.13
C HIS A 42 6.87 10.72 -23.79
N LEU A 43 6.02 11.02 -22.81
CA LEU A 43 5.95 10.27 -21.54
C LEU A 43 5.31 8.90 -21.73
N ALA A 44 4.22 8.82 -22.52
CA ALA A 44 3.64 7.54 -22.91
C ALA A 44 4.69 6.66 -23.64
N GLY A 45 5.46 7.25 -24.55
CA GLY A 45 6.62 6.60 -25.18
C GLY A 45 7.68 6.15 -24.16
N ALA A 46 7.95 6.94 -23.11
CA ALA A 46 8.91 6.61 -22.06
C ALA A 46 8.43 5.50 -21.09
N VAL A 47 7.13 5.38 -20.85
CA VAL A 47 6.49 4.27 -20.12
C VAL A 47 6.52 3.00 -20.98
N LYS A 48 6.12 3.10 -22.25
CA LYS A 48 6.23 2.01 -23.24
C LYS A 48 7.67 1.51 -23.38
N ALA A 49 8.65 2.41 -23.35
CA ALA A 49 10.07 2.10 -23.37
C ALA A 49 10.57 1.38 -22.10
N LYS A 50 9.89 1.51 -20.94
CA LYS A 50 10.18 0.67 -19.76
C LYS A 50 9.81 -0.81 -20.01
N ARG A 51 8.93 -1.06 -20.98
CA ARG A 51 8.51 -2.40 -21.46
C ARG A 51 9.30 -2.90 -22.67
N GLY A 52 10.36 -2.20 -23.09
CA GLY A 52 11.10 -2.46 -24.33
C GLY A 52 12.63 -2.33 -24.19
N ARG A 53 13.36 -2.59 -25.28
CA ARG A 53 14.84 -2.58 -25.33
C ARG A 53 15.44 -1.15 -25.38
N ALA A 54 14.98 -0.25 -24.51
CA ALA A 54 15.62 1.04 -24.31
C ALA A 54 16.68 0.94 -23.20
N ASN A 55 17.74 1.76 -23.31
CA ASN A 55 18.79 1.82 -22.31
C ASN A 55 18.22 2.35 -20.97
N ALA A 56 18.60 1.69 -19.87
CA ALA A 56 18.31 2.16 -18.52
C ALA A 56 19.17 3.39 -18.16
N VAL A 57 18.70 4.20 -17.19
CA VAL A 57 19.45 5.36 -16.68
C VAL A 57 20.38 4.97 -15.52
N SER A 58 20.11 3.83 -14.88
CA SER A 58 20.98 3.20 -13.89
C SER A 58 20.77 1.68 -13.88
N ASP A 59 21.79 0.95 -13.43
CA ASP A 59 21.84 -0.51 -13.33
C ASP A 59 20.65 -1.10 -12.53
N TRP A 60 20.11 -0.33 -11.59
CA TRP A 60 18.95 -0.72 -10.80
C TRP A 60 17.63 -0.65 -11.61
N MET A 61 17.48 0.32 -12.53
CA MET A 61 16.36 0.35 -13.47
C MET A 61 16.48 -0.76 -14.52
N GLU A 62 17.69 -1.30 -14.75
CA GLU A 62 17.88 -2.50 -15.55
C GLU A 62 17.33 -3.74 -14.82
N MET A 63 17.48 -3.85 -13.50
CA MET A 63 16.84 -4.89 -12.69
C MET A 63 15.29 -4.80 -12.70
N GLU A 64 14.70 -3.60 -12.63
CA GLU A 64 13.25 -3.43 -12.85
C GLU A 64 12.83 -4.02 -14.21
N ARG A 65 13.61 -3.74 -15.26
CA ARG A 65 13.33 -4.16 -16.65
C ARG A 65 13.53 -5.67 -16.85
N GLU A 66 14.56 -6.26 -16.25
CA GLU A 66 14.84 -7.71 -16.33
C GLU A 66 13.76 -8.54 -15.64
N ARG A 67 13.27 -8.09 -14.47
CA ARG A 67 12.20 -8.77 -13.73
C ARG A 67 10.79 -8.38 -14.19
N GLY A 68 10.66 -7.40 -15.09
CA GLY A 68 9.38 -6.96 -15.66
C GLY A 68 8.47 -6.17 -14.71
N ILE A 69 8.97 -5.77 -13.54
CA ILE A 69 8.19 -5.20 -12.43
C ILE A 69 8.45 -3.71 -12.23
N SER A 70 7.49 -3.01 -11.62
CA SER A 70 7.68 -1.63 -11.15
C SER A 70 7.94 -1.64 -9.65
N ILE A 71 9.12 -1.16 -9.26
CA ILE A 71 9.64 -1.19 -7.89
C ILE A 71 9.58 0.18 -7.22
N THR A 72 9.88 1.27 -7.94
CA THR A 72 9.77 2.64 -7.38
C THR A 72 8.52 3.35 -7.81
N THR A 73 7.84 4.01 -6.86
CA THR A 73 6.77 4.97 -7.15
C THR A 73 7.26 6.06 -8.09
N SER A 74 6.51 6.35 -9.16
CA SER A 74 6.76 7.49 -10.06
C SER A 74 5.64 8.53 -9.96
N VAL A 75 6.00 9.81 -9.88
CA VAL A 75 5.04 10.92 -9.98
C VAL A 75 4.91 11.33 -11.44
N LEU A 76 3.68 11.46 -11.91
CA LEU A 76 3.32 11.81 -13.28
C LEU A 76 2.28 12.94 -13.23
N GLN A 77 2.48 13.97 -14.06
CA GLN A 77 1.58 15.13 -14.09
C GLN A 77 1.24 15.48 -15.54
N PHE A 78 -0.05 15.67 -15.82
CA PHE A 78 -0.57 15.97 -17.15
C PHE A 78 -1.84 16.84 -17.05
N GLU A 79 -2.17 17.53 -18.14
CA GLU A 79 -3.39 18.35 -18.24
C GLU A 79 -4.44 17.63 -19.08
N TYR A 80 -5.70 17.63 -18.64
CA TYR A 80 -6.82 17.04 -19.38
C TYR A 80 -8.09 17.87 -19.12
N GLU A 81 -8.73 18.33 -20.20
CA GLU A 81 -9.87 19.26 -20.17
C GLU A 81 -9.66 20.49 -19.26
N GLY A 82 -8.43 21.01 -19.20
CA GLY A 82 -8.04 22.14 -18.35
C GLY A 82 -7.76 21.79 -16.89
N LEU A 83 -8.04 20.55 -16.45
CA LEU A 83 -7.73 20.04 -15.12
C LEU A 83 -6.30 19.49 -15.07
N GLN A 84 -5.67 19.65 -13.91
CA GLN A 84 -4.28 19.29 -13.65
C GLN A 84 -4.24 17.97 -12.87
N LEU A 85 -3.98 16.88 -13.60
CA LEU A 85 -4.06 15.51 -13.12
C LEU A 85 -2.68 15.04 -12.62
N ASN A 86 -2.64 14.64 -11.34
CA ASN A 86 -1.45 14.20 -10.62
C ASN A 86 -1.58 12.70 -10.33
N LEU A 87 -0.98 11.86 -11.19
CA LEU A 87 -0.96 10.41 -11.04
C LEU A 87 0.31 9.98 -10.29
N LEU A 88 0.14 9.36 -9.12
CA LEU A 88 1.21 8.71 -8.38
C LEU A 88 1.15 7.20 -8.70
N ASP A 89 2.03 6.76 -9.62
CA ASP A 89 2.10 5.39 -10.09
C ASP A 89 2.80 4.51 -9.03
N THR A 90 2.03 3.71 -8.29
CA THR A 90 2.54 2.87 -7.20
C THR A 90 3.33 1.67 -7.73
N PRO A 91 4.26 1.09 -6.95
CA PRO A 91 4.80 -0.24 -7.22
C PRO A 91 3.70 -1.29 -7.41
N GLY A 92 3.95 -2.26 -8.29
CA GLY A 92 2.95 -3.27 -8.65
C GLY A 92 3.14 -4.62 -7.94
N HIS A 93 4.33 -4.88 -7.39
CA HIS A 93 4.69 -6.15 -6.77
C HIS A 93 4.39 -6.13 -5.26
N ALA A 94 3.94 -7.26 -4.70
CA ALA A 94 3.52 -7.36 -3.30
C ALA A 94 4.61 -6.90 -2.32
N ASP A 95 5.86 -7.27 -2.58
CA ASP A 95 7.04 -6.92 -1.78
C ASP A 95 7.33 -5.41 -1.66
N PHE A 96 6.78 -4.56 -2.53
CA PHE A 96 6.96 -3.09 -2.47
C PHE A 96 5.70 -2.37 -1.94
N SER A 97 5.06 -3.04 -0.98
CA SER A 97 3.90 -2.56 -0.26
C SER A 97 4.17 -1.27 0.53
N GLU A 98 5.31 -1.13 1.21
CA GLU A 98 5.59 0.05 2.04
C GLU A 98 5.65 1.35 1.22
N ASP A 99 6.39 1.38 0.11
CA ASP A 99 6.45 2.56 -0.79
C ASP A 99 5.07 2.83 -1.44
N THR A 100 4.27 1.77 -1.67
CA THR A 100 2.88 1.88 -2.14
C THR A 100 1.95 2.52 -1.10
N TYR A 101 2.00 2.09 0.15
CA TYR A 101 1.17 2.64 1.23
C TYR A 101 1.57 4.09 1.58
N ARG A 102 2.88 4.38 1.58
CA ARG A 102 3.42 5.74 1.71
C ARG A 102 2.91 6.66 0.58
N THR A 103 2.80 6.12 -0.63
CA THR A 103 2.19 6.82 -1.77
C THR A 103 0.70 7.07 -1.61
N LEU A 104 -0.05 6.12 -1.05
CA LEU A 104 -1.50 6.27 -0.77
C LEU A 104 -1.81 7.33 0.31
N HIS A 105 -0.85 7.83 1.09
CA HIS A 105 -1.05 9.05 1.89
C HIS A 105 -1.16 10.32 1.03
N ALA A 106 -0.46 10.38 -0.10
CA ALA A 106 -0.24 11.61 -0.84
C ALA A 106 -1.33 11.93 -1.88
N VAL A 107 -2.36 11.09 -1.97
CA VAL A 107 -3.48 11.20 -2.92
C VAL A 107 -4.78 11.62 -2.24
N ASP A 108 -5.75 12.06 -3.03
CA ASP A 108 -7.09 12.45 -2.60
C ASP A 108 -8.17 11.43 -3.04
N GLY A 109 -7.78 10.40 -3.81
CA GLY A 109 -8.61 9.31 -4.36
C GLY A 109 -7.76 8.23 -5.04
N ALA A 110 -8.36 7.12 -5.45
CA ALA A 110 -7.66 6.00 -6.09
C ALA A 110 -8.48 5.36 -7.23
N VAL A 111 -7.78 4.70 -8.16
CA VAL A 111 -8.36 3.88 -9.23
C VAL A 111 -7.93 2.43 -9.03
N MET A 112 -8.87 1.58 -8.62
CA MET A 112 -8.68 0.14 -8.49
C MET A 112 -8.83 -0.54 -9.85
N LEU A 113 -7.76 -1.18 -10.31
CA LEU A 113 -7.72 -1.83 -11.62
C LEU A 113 -7.82 -3.35 -11.45
N LEU A 114 -8.89 -3.93 -11.98
CA LEU A 114 -9.18 -5.37 -11.94
C LEU A 114 -8.92 -6.02 -13.30
N ASP A 115 -8.62 -7.31 -13.31
CA ASP A 115 -8.56 -8.16 -14.50
C ASP A 115 -9.92 -8.87 -14.66
N ALA A 116 -10.61 -8.66 -15.79
CA ALA A 116 -11.92 -9.27 -16.05
C ALA A 116 -11.92 -10.80 -15.96
N ALA A 117 -10.79 -11.46 -16.20
CA ALA A 117 -10.68 -12.91 -16.11
C ALA A 117 -10.45 -13.44 -14.68
N LYS A 118 -10.19 -12.55 -13.71
CA LYS A 118 -9.81 -12.94 -12.34
C LYS A 118 -10.65 -12.28 -11.25
N GLY A 119 -10.90 -10.97 -11.35
CA GLY A 119 -11.52 -10.18 -10.30
C GLY A 119 -10.55 -9.77 -9.17
N VAL A 120 -10.93 -10.00 -7.91
CA VAL A 120 -10.35 -9.40 -6.70
C VAL A 120 -9.24 -10.27 -6.08
N GLU A 121 -8.05 -10.17 -6.67
CA GLU A 121 -6.83 -10.87 -6.23
C GLU A 121 -6.24 -10.35 -4.89
N SER A 122 -5.35 -11.13 -4.28
CA SER A 122 -4.80 -10.89 -2.92
C SER A 122 -4.20 -9.49 -2.70
N GLN A 123 -3.33 -9.03 -3.59
CA GLN A 123 -2.73 -7.69 -3.51
C GLN A 123 -3.80 -6.58 -3.61
N THR A 124 -4.84 -6.76 -4.40
CA THR A 124 -5.97 -5.80 -4.48
C THR A 124 -6.63 -5.66 -3.11
N ARG A 125 -6.87 -6.77 -2.39
CA ARG A 125 -7.41 -6.76 -1.02
C ARG A 125 -6.47 -6.03 -0.04
N LYS A 126 -5.15 -6.31 -0.08
CA LYS A 126 -4.13 -5.62 0.76
C LYS A 126 -4.14 -4.09 0.51
N LEU A 127 -4.13 -3.64 -0.75
CA LEU A 127 -4.12 -2.22 -1.10
C LEU A 127 -5.45 -1.52 -0.78
N PHE A 128 -6.58 -2.18 -1.06
CA PHE A 128 -7.92 -1.66 -0.74
C PHE A 128 -8.08 -1.40 0.77
N ARG A 129 -7.60 -2.30 1.65
CA ARG A 129 -7.70 -2.13 3.12
C ARG A 129 -7.12 -0.78 3.58
N VAL A 130 -5.98 -0.37 3.02
CA VAL A 130 -5.33 0.92 3.35
C VAL A 130 -6.07 2.12 2.76
N CYS A 131 -6.74 1.98 1.62
CA CYS A 131 -7.64 3.02 1.10
C CYS A 131 -8.90 3.19 1.98
N ARG A 132 -9.52 2.07 2.40
CA ARG A 132 -10.71 2.04 3.26
C ARG A 132 -10.43 2.59 4.66
N GLN A 133 -9.26 2.31 5.24
CA GLN A 133 -8.79 2.91 6.51
C GLN A 133 -8.62 4.44 6.48
N ARG A 134 -8.78 5.08 5.32
CA ARG A 134 -8.54 6.52 5.10
C ARG A 134 -9.73 7.25 4.48
N SER A 135 -10.86 6.56 4.23
CA SER A 135 -11.95 7.08 3.40
C SER A 135 -11.43 7.72 2.10
N ILE A 136 -10.49 7.04 1.43
CA ILE A 136 -10.02 7.42 0.09
C ILE A 136 -11.09 6.97 -0.92
N PRO A 137 -11.68 7.86 -1.72
CA PRO A 137 -12.65 7.50 -2.74
C PRO A 137 -12.02 6.59 -3.80
N ILE A 138 -12.72 5.53 -4.19
CA ILE A 138 -12.21 4.51 -5.12
C ILE A 138 -13.10 4.44 -6.35
N PHE A 139 -12.48 4.59 -7.53
CA PHE A 139 -13.07 4.17 -8.80
C PHE A 139 -12.62 2.74 -9.09
N THR A 140 -13.49 1.90 -9.64
CA THR A 140 -13.10 0.57 -10.14
C THR A 140 -13.08 0.57 -11.66
N PHE A 141 -11.99 0.09 -12.26
CA PHE A 141 -11.90 -0.16 -13.70
C PHE A 141 -11.63 -1.64 -13.94
N VAL A 142 -12.59 -2.33 -14.56
CA VAL A 142 -12.48 -3.72 -15.02
C VAL A 142 -11.84 -3.71 -16.41
N ASN A 143 -10.62 -4.22 -16.48
CA ASN A 143 -9.77 -4.20 -17.67
C ASN A 143 -9.70 -5.58 -18.34
N LYS A 144 -9.21 -5.59 -19.59
CA LYS A 144 -9.04 -6.77 -20.44
C LYS A 144 -10.35 -7.38 -20.95
N MET A 145 -11.40 -6.56 -21.12
CA MET A 145 -12.64 -6.98 -21.80
C MET A 145 -12.41 -7.44 -23.27
N ASP A 146 -11.22 -7.20 -23.85
CA ASP A 146 -10.75 -7.82 -25.10
C ASP A 146 -10.53 -9.34 -25.05
N ARG A 147 -10.87 -10.00 -23.93
CA ARG A 147 -10.60 -11.42 -23.65
C ARG A 147 -11.81 -12.08 -22.99
N PRO A 148 -11.94 -13.41 -23.07
CA PRO A 148 -12.84 -14.15 -22.19
C PRO A 148 -12.59 -13.78 -20.72
N GLY A 149 -13.63 -13.27 -20.08
CA GLY A 149 -13.63 -12.86 -18.67
C GLY A 149 -14.68 -13.63 -17.88
N ARG A 150 -14.83 -13.27 -16.61
CA ARG A 150 -15.96 -13.66 -15.76
C ARG A 150 -17.19 -12.82 -16.10
N ASP A 151 -18.34 -13.26 -15.59
CA ASP A 151 -19.59 -12.54 -15.74
C ASP A 151 -19.52 -11.14 -15.07
N PRO A 152 -20.11 -10.07 -15.65
CA PRO A 152 -20.10 -8.74 -15.06
C PRO A 152 -20.79 -8.64 -13.69
N PHE A 153 -21.88 -9.38 -13.45
CA PHE A 153 -22.54 -9.43 -12.14
C PHE A 153 -21.73 -10.23 -11.12
N GLU A 154 -21.04 -11.31 -11.53
CA GLU A 154 -20.05 -11.96 -10.65
C GLU A 154 -18.96 -10.99 -10.19
N LEU A 155 -18.45 -10.14 -11.09
CA LEU A 155 -17.39 -9.17 -10.78
C LEU A 155 -17.89 -8.03 -9.88
N VAL A 156 -19.15 -7.61 -10.03
CA VAL A 156 -19.83 -6.69 -9.09
C VAL A 156 -19.95 -7.33 -7.71
N GLY A 157 -20.62 -8.49 -7.62
CA GLY A 157 -20.89 -9.17 -6.35
C GLY A 157 -19.62 -9.65 -5.64
N GLU A 158 -18.55 -9.97 -6.36
CA GLU A 158 -17.25 -10.24 -5.76
C GLU A 158 -16.64 -8.98 -5.14
N VAL A 159 -16.63 -7.84 -5.84
CA VAL A 159 -16.10 -6.58 -5.27
C VAL A 159 -16.86 -6.21 -4.00
N GLU A 160 -18.19 -6.35 -4.00
CA GLU A 160 -19.03 -6.05 -2.84
C GLU A 160 -18.77 -7.00 -1.66
N SER A 161 -18.83 -8.31 -1.89
CA SER A 161 -18.65 -9.32 -0.84
C SER A 161 -17.22 -9.43 -0.30
N VAL A 162 -16.20 -9.26 -1.15
CA VAL A 162 -14.79 -9.41 -0.77
C VAL A 162 -14.21 -8.17 -0.12
N LEU A 163 -14.60 -6.98 -0.58
CA LEU A 163 -14.02 -5.71 -0.11
C LEU A 163 -14.95 -4.95 0.85
N GLY A 164 -16.25 -5.28 0.87
CA GLY A 164 -17.24 -4.60 1.70
C GLY A 164 -17.40 -3.12 1.33
N ILE A 165 -17.56 -2.86 0.03
CA ILE A 165 -17.81 -1.56 -0.59
C ILE A 165 -18.94 -1.73 -1.60
N GLY A 166 -19.95 -0.86 -1.60
CA GLY A 166 -21.02 -0.93 -2.60
C GLY A 166 -20.50 -0.58 -3.99
N VAL A 167 -21.09 -1.13 -5.05
CA VAL A 167 -20.64 -0.90 -6.43
C VAL A 167 -21.73 -0.19 -7.24
N TYR A 168 -21.34 0.89 -7.92
CA TYR A 168 -22.20 1.57 -8.89
C TYR A 168 -21.63 1.41 -10.31
N PRO A 169 -22.15 0.49 -11.15
CA PRO A 169 -21.73 0.41 -12.55
C PRO A 169 -22.15 1.67 -13.32
N VAL A 170 -21.17 2.47 -13.72
CA VAL A 170 -21.34 3.70 -14.53
C VAL A 170 -21.41 3.36 -16.02
N THR A 171 -20.55 2.43 -16.43
CA THR A 171 -20.63 1.75 -17.73
C THR A 171 -20.87 0.25 -17.51
N TRP A 172 -21.47 -0.39 -18.51
CA TRP A 172 -21.72 -1.83 -18.56
C TRP A 172 -21.18 -2.40 -19.88
N PRO A 173 -20.54 -3.58 -19.90
CA PRO A 173 -19.99 -4.15 -21.11
C PRO A 173 -21.10 -4.69 -22.04
N VAL A 174 -20.88 -4.59 -23.35
CA VAL A 174 -21.82 -5.04 -24.38
C VAL A 174 -21.14 -6.09 -25.25
N PHE A 175 -21.81 -7.21 -25.46
CA PHE A 175 -21.28 -8.39 -26.15
C PHE A 175 -22.16 -8.83 -27.33
N ARG A 176 -21.54 -9.51 -28.30
CA ARG A 176 -22.18 -10.33 -29.34
C ARG A 176 -21.57 -11.72 -29.28
N SER A 177 -22.36 -12.74 -28.93
CA SER A 177 -21.92 -14.14 -28.91
C SER A 177 -20.60 -14.36 -28.13
N GLY A 178 -20.43 -13.65 -27.00
CA GLY A 178 -19.21 -13.67 -26.17
C GLY A 178 -18.07 -12.75 -26.63
N ILE A 179 -18.18 -12.06 -27.76
CA ILE A 179 -17.21 -11.06 -28.24
C ILE A 179 -17.60 -9.67 -27.72
N PHE A 180 -16.68 -9.00 -27.03
CA PHE A 180 -16.88 -7.64 -26.51
C PHE A 180 -16.91 -6.60 -27.64
N LEU A 181 -18.04 -5.89 -27.77
CA LEU A 181 -18.27 -4.88 -28.82
C LEU A 181 -18.17 -3.44 -28.31
N GLY A 182 -18.35 -3.22 -27.01
CA GLY A 182 -18.28 -1.88 -26.43
C GLY A 182 -18.91 -1.77 -25.05
N VAL A 183 -19.40 -0.58 -24.71
CA VAL A 183 -20.05 -0.30 -23.42
C VAL A 183 -21.33 0.52 -23.57
N TYR A 184 -22.28 0.29 -22.66
CA TYR A 184 -23.41 1.18 -22.42
C TYR A 184 -23.14 2.03 -21.18
N HIS A 185 -23.27 3.35 -21.28
CA HIS A 185 -23.09 4.28 -20.17
C HIS A 185 -24.44 4.65 -19.57
N ARG A 186 -24.74 4.09 -18.39
CA ARG A 186 -26.04 4.18 -17.71
C ARG A 186 -26.51 5.61 -17.50
N ALA A 187 -25.70 6.44 -16.84
CA ALA A 187 -26.05 7.83 -16.51
C ALA A 187 -26.27 8.75 -17.73
N LEU A 188 -25.74 8.41 -18.91
CA LEU A 188 -25.97 9.17 -20.15
C LEU A 188 -27.03 8.55 -21.08
N GLY A 189 -27.46 7.31 -20.82
CA GLY A 189 -28.29 6.53 -21.72
C GLY A 189 -27.63 6.23 -23.07
N LYS A 190 -26.29 6.16 -23.12
CA LYS A 190 -25.51 6.08 -24.38
C LYS A 190 -24.82 4.75 -24.59
N LEU A 191 -25.09 4.14 -25.73
CA LEU A 191 -24.36 3.00 -26.25
C LEU A 191 -23.12 3.48 -27.03
N MET A 192 -21.98 2.85 -26.78
CA MET A 192 -20.68 3.19 -27.37
C MET A 192 -20.02 1.90 -27.88
N LEU A 193 -19.93 1.71 -29.19
CA LEU A 193 -19.35 0.52 -29.83
C LEU A 193 -18.04 0.84 -30.57
N PHE A 194 -17.14 -0.15 -30.72
CA PHE A 194 -15.96 -0.02 -31.59
C PHE A 194 -16.35 0.29 -33.05
N ASP A 195 -15.79 1.35 -33.65
CA ASP A 195 -15.95 1.62 -35.09
C ASP A 195 -14.82 0.96 -35.90
N GLU A 196 -14.97 -0.35 -36.16
CA GLU A 196 -14.03 -1.14 -36.97
C GLU A 196 -13.74 -0.49 -38.33
N SER A 197 -14.72 0.20 -38.92
CA SER A 197 -14.59 0.86 -40.22
C SER A 197 -13.55 1.99 -40.23
N ARG A 198 -13.25 2.57 -39.06
CA ARG A 198 -12.28 3.66 -38.87
C ARG A 198 -11.02 3.24 -38.11
N ALA A 199 -11.03 2.09 -37.41
CA ALA A 199 -9.88 1.59 -36.68
C ALA A 199 -8.60 1.49 -37.54
N GLY A 200 -8.75 1.09 -38.82
CA GLY A 200 -7.63 1.02 -39.76
C GLY A 200 -7.05 2.36 -40.22
N SER A 201 -7.84 3.45 -40.20
CA SER A 201 -7.39 4.79 -40.62
C SER A 201 -6.90 5.64 -39.45
N SER A 202 -7.50 5.51 -38.25
CA SER A 202 -7.04 6.21 -37.05
C SER A 202 -5.62 5.79 -36.62
N ALA A 203 -5.28 4.51 -36.79
CA ALA A 203 -3.92 3.99 -36.56
C ALA A 203 -2.87 4.59 -37.50
N ALA A 204 -3.26 5.00 -38.71
CA ALA A 204 -2.38 5.65 -39.68
C ALA A 204 -2.28 7.18 -39.50
N GLN A 205 -3.20 7.79 -38.74
CA GLN A 205 -3.25 9.24 -38.48
C GLN A 205 -2.82 9.65 -37.07
N GLY A 206 -2.54 8.70 -36.17
CA GLY A 206 -2.07 9.00 -34.82
C GLY A 206 -3.16 9.57 -33.89
N SER A 207 -4.44 9.27 -34.16
CA SER A 207 -5.54 9.67 -33.27
C SER A 207 -5.35 9.09 -31.87
N MET A 208 -5.45 9.94 -30.85
CA MET A 208 -5.42 9.53 -29.44
C MET A 208 -6.78 9.01 -28.95
N VAL A 209 -7.85 9.30 -29.70
CA VAL A 209 -9.21 8.81 -29.50
C VAL A 209 -9.44 7.57 -30.35
N VAL A 210 -10.03 6.52 -29.75
CA VAL A 210 -10.51 5.34 -30.48
C VAL A 210 -11.76 5.72 -31.26
N PRO A 211 -11.87 5.39 -32.56
CA PRO A 211 -13.13 5.55 -33.27
C PRO A 211 -14.23 4.72 -32.61
N MET A 212 -15.28 5.40 -32.14
CA MET A 212 -16.46 4.79 -31.53
C MET A 212 -17.72 5.28 -32.25
N GLN A 213 -18.69 4.37 -32.40
CA GLN A 213 -20.05 4.74 -32.78
C GLN A 213 -20.85 4.96 -31.50
N VAL A 214 -21.48 6.14 -31.36
CA VAL A 214 -22.18 6.55 -30.14
C VAL A 214 -23.63 6.91 -30.45
N GLY A 215 -24.56 6.25 -29.79
CA GLY A 215 -26.01 6.39 -30.02
C GLY A 215 -26.85 6.03 -28.79
N ASN A 216 -28.15 5.83 -29.00
CA ASN A 216 -29.07 5.33 -27.97
C ASN A 216 -29.16 3.79 -28.04
N LEU A 217 -29.78 3.16 -27.05
CA LEU A 217 -30.06 1.71 -27.08
C LEU A 217 -31.07 1.33 -28.18
N ASP A 218 -31.95 2.26 -28.54
CA ASP A 218 -32.95 2.10 -29.60
C ASP A 218 -32.40 2.32 -31.02
N ASP A 219 -31.12 2.69 -31.17
CA ASP A 219 -30.53 3.04 -32.47
C ASP A 219 -30.46 1.79 -33.38
N PRO A 220 -31.22 1.75 -34.51
CA PRO A 220 -31.29 0.55 -35.33
C PRO A 220 -29.93 0.11 -35.89
N ALA A 221 -29.03 1.05 -36.18
CA ALA A 221 -27.71 0.74 -36.72
C ALA A 221 -26.77 0.15 -35.66
N LEU A 222 -26.96 0.50 -34.39
CA LEU A 222 -26.21 -0.11 -33.29
C LEU A 222 -26.83 -1.44 -32.85
N ARG A 223 -28.16 -1.57 -32.84
CA ARG A 223 -28.84 -2.85 -32.59
C ARG A 223 -28.50 -3.90 -33.65
N GLU A 224 -28.40 -3.53 -34.93
CA GLU A 224 -27.90 -4.41 -36.00
C GLU A 224 -26.43 -4.83 -35.77
N GLN A 225 -25.61 -3.96 -35.15
CA GLN A 225 -24.22 -4.28 -34.79
C GLN A 225 -24.06 -5.09 -33.51
N ILE A 226 -25.05 -5.12 -32.62
CA ILE A 226 -25.09 -6.04 -31.47
C ILE A 226 -25.71 -7.39 -31.89
N GLY A 227 -26.81 -7.38 -32.64
CA GLY A 227 -27.65 -8.55 -32.92
C GLY A 227 -28.69 -8.81 -31.82
N PRO A 228 -29.71 -9.64 -32.07
CA PRO A 228 -30.86 -9.82 -31.18
C PRO A 228 -30.45 -10.28 -29.78
N ASP A 229 -29.76 -11.42 -29.67
CA ASP A 229 -29.36 -12.03 -28.39
C ASP A 229 -28.62 -11.04 -27.46
N GLY A 230 -27.77 -10.18 -28.04
CA GLY A 230 -27.02 -9.18 -27.29
C GLY A 230 -27.81 -7.91 -26.97
N CYS A 231 -28.85 -7.58 -27.75
CA CYS A 231 -29.81 -6.51 -27.43
C CYS A 231 -30.68 -6.94 -26.25
N ASP A 232 -31.21 -8.16 -26.32
CA ASP A 232 -32.04 -8.74 -25.26
C ASP A 232 -31.23 -8.83 -23.95
N GLN A 233 -29.96 -9.27 -24.02
CA GLN A 233 -29.06 -9.30 -22.86
C GLN A 233 -28.83 -7.91 -22.25
N ILE A 234 -28.45 -6.89 -23.05
CA ILE A 234 -28.19 -5.56 -22.48
C ILE A 234 -29.47 -4.89 -21.95
N GLU A 235 -30.65 -5.19 -22.52
CA GLU A 235 -31.92 -4.69 -21.99
C GLU A 235 -32.25 -5.33 -20.63
N MET A 236 -32.13 -6.65 -20.50
CA MET A 236 -32.29 -7.36 -19.21
C MET A 236 -31.26 -6.93 -18.17
N ASP A 237 -29.98 -6.78 -18.55
CA ASP A 237 -28.91 -6.36 -17.64
C ASP A 237 -29.16 -4.96 -17.07
N ILE A 238 -29.57 -4.02 -17.92
CA ILE A 238 -29.82 -2.63 -17.52
C ILE A 238 -31.14 -2.51 -16.74
N GLU A 239 -32.16 -3.31 -17.05
CA GLU A 239 -33.38 -3.41 -16.22
C GLU A 239 -33.03 -3.91 -14.81
N LEU A 240 -32.33 -5.04 -14.69
CA LEU A 240 -31.90 -5.61 -13.41
C LEU A 240 -31.02 -4.65 -12.60
N LEU A 241 -30.07 -3.96 -13.24
CA LEU A 241 -29.22 -2.96 -12.58
C LEU A 241 -29.98 -1.71 -12.11
N ASN A 242 -31.17 -1.44 -12.65
CA ASN A 242 -32.00 -0.30 -12.26
C ASN A 242 -33.07 -0.68 -11.24
N GLU A 243 -33.51 -1.94 -11.17
CA GLU A 243 -34.43 -2.44 -10.14
C GLU A 243 -33.72 -2.93 -8.86
N ALA A 244 -32.55 -3.58 -9.00
CA ALA A 244 -31.84 -4.24 -7.90
C ALA A 244 -30.46 -3.64 -7.58
N GLY A 245 -29.91 -2.77 -8.44
CA GLY A 245 -28.62 -2.12 -8.22
C GLY A 245 -28.73 -0.81 -7.45
N ASP A 246 -27.69 -0.47 -6.68
CA ASP A 246 -27.60 0.79 -5.94
C ASP A 246 -27.66 2.03 -6.86
N ALA A 247 -28.19 3.13 -6.31
CA ALA A 247 -28.09 4.45 -6.92
C ALA A 247 -26.74 5.12 -6.58
N PHE A 248 -26.26 6.03 -7.43
CA PHE A 248 -25.01 6.75 -7.16
C PHE A 248 -25.18 7.78 -6.02
N ASP A 249 -24.71 7.43 -4.82
CA ASP A 249 -24.52 8.36 -3.70
C ASP A 249 -23.10 8.95 -3.74
N GLN A 250 -23.04 10.26 -4.04
CA GLN A 250 -21.78 11.02 -4.07
C GLN A 250 -21.11 11.08 -2.68
N GLN A 251 -21.86 11.12 -1.58
CA GLN A 251 -21.28 11.14 -0.24
C GLN A 251 -20.73 9.76 0.13
N ALA A 252 -21.44 8.67 -0.17
CA ALA A 252 -20.89 7.31 -0.02
C ALA A 252 -19.61 7.11 -0.83
N PHE A 253 -19.52 7.66 -2.04
CA PHE A 253 -18.27 7.65 -2.80
C PHE A 253 -17.15 8.46 -2.12
N LEU A 254 -17.44 9.69 -1.67
CA LEU A 254 -16.45 10.55 -0.98
C LEU A 254 -15.98 9.98 0.37
N ASP A 255 -16.81 9.18 1.04
CA ASP A 255 -16.49 8.46 2.27
C ASP A 255 -15.70 7.15 2.03
N GLY A 256 -15.55 6.72 0.77
CA GLY A 256 -14.96 5.42 0.41
C GLY A 256 -15.87 4.20 0.65
N ARG A 257 -17.20 4.41 0.73
CA ARG A 257 -18.24 3.39 0.95
C ARG A 257 -18.91 2.89 -0.34
N LEU A 258 -18.81 3.65 -1.44
CA LEU A 258 -19.32 3.32 -2.78
C LEU A 258 -18.20 3.46 -3.83
N SER A 259 -18.15 2.56 -4.80
CA SER A 259 -17.19 2.57 -5.91
C SER A 259 -17.88 2.65 -7.28
N PRO A 260 -17.76 3.78 -8.00
CA PRO A 260 -18.08 3.86 -9.43
C PRO A 260 -17.26 2.86 -10.25
N MET A 261 -17.93 1.89 -10.88
CA MET A 261 -17.32 0.84 -11.68
C MET A 261 -17.46 1.10 -13.19
N PHE A 262 -16.38 0.86 -13.92
CA PHE A 262 -16.26 1.02 -15.36
C PHE A 262 -15.65 -0.24 -15.99
N PHE A 263 -16.05 -0.56 -17.22
CA PHE A 263 -15.50 -1.69 -17.98
C PHE A 263 -14.79 -1.20 -19.24
N GLY A 264 -13.70 -1.88 -19.65
CA GLY A 264 -13.02 -1.55 -20.91
C GLY A 264 -11.73 -2.33 -21.20
N SER A 265 -10.97 -1.84 -22.18
CA SER A 265 -9.72 -2.46 -22.62
C SER A 265 -8.62 -1.41 -22.75
N ALA A 266 -7.75 -1.35 -21.75
CA ALA A 266 -6.65 -0.40 -21.75
C ALA A 266 -5.61 -0.68 -22.86
N ILE A 267 -5.49 -1.92 -23.36
CA ILE A 267 -4.62 -2.23 -24.50
C ILE A 267 -5.18 -1.61 -25.80
N ASN A 268 -6.48 -1.79 -26.04
CA ASN A 268 -7.20 -1.25 -27.20
C ASN A 268 -7.60 0.22 -27.03
N ASN A 269 -7.23 0.86 -25.90
CA ASN A 269 -7.56 2.24 -25.53
C ASN A 269 -9.09 2.51 -25.37
N PHE A 270 -9.88 1.46 -25.18
CA PHE A 270 -11.35 1.52 -25.20
C PHE A 270 -11.95 1.65 -23.79
N GLY A 271 -13.01 2.44 -23.66
CA GLY A 271 -13.67 2.79 -22.40
C GLY A 271 -12.91 3.81 -21.55
N LEU A 272 -11.66 4.15 -21.93
CA LEU A 272 -10.81 5.07 -21.17
C LEU A 272 -11.23 6.54 -21.29
N GLU A 273 -11.76 6.96 -22.43
CA GLU A 273 -12.34 8.29 -22.63
C GLU A 273 -13.62 8.47 -21.81
N THR A 274 -14.51 7.47 -21.85
CA THR A 274 -15.76 7.42 -21.05
C THR A 274 -15.45 7.42 -19.54
N PHE A 275 -14.44 6.66 -19.13
CA PHE A 275 -13.91 6.67 -17.78
C PHE A 275 -13.36 8.06 -17.41
N LEU A 276 -12.45 8.62 -18.22
CA LEU A 276 -11.82 9.92 -17.94
C LEU A 276 -12.84 11.05 -17.80
N GLY A 277 -13.79 11.17 -18.73
CA GLY A 277 -14.83 12.20 -18.70
C GLY A 277 -15.74 12.11 -17.47
N SER A 278 -15.99 10.89 -16.96
CA SER A 278 -16.72 10.68 -15.70
C SER A 278 -15.83 10.94 -14.48
N PHE A 279 -14.60 10.44 -14.50
CA PHE A 279 -13.60 10.53 -13.44
C PHE A 279 -13.33 11.99 -13.08
N ILE A 280 -13.13 12.88 -14.05
CA ILE A 280 -12.85 14.30 -13.76
C ILE A 280 -14.02 15.05 -13.10
N GLN A 281 -15.26 14.62 -13.34
CA GLN A 281 -16.47 15.19 -12.74
C GLN A 281 -16.69 14.68 -11.31
N MET A 282 -16.41 13.39 -11.07
CA MET A 282 -16.64 12.72 -9.78
C MET A 282 -15.47 12.89 -8.80
N MET A 283 -14.23 12.81 -9.27
CA MET A 283 -13.03 12.82 -8.43
C MET A 283 -12.92 14.16 -7.68
N PRO A 284 -12.68 14.15 -6.35
CA PRO A 284 -12.61 15.39 -5.58
C PRO A 284 -11.35 16.21 -5.90
N PRO A 285 -11.41 17.55 -5.69
CA PRO A 285 -10.20 18.38 -5.55
C PRO A 285 -9.41 17.97 -4.29
N PRO A 286 -8.22 18.57 -4.05
CA PRO A 286 -7.45 18.35 -2.83
C PRO A 286 -8.31 18.47 -1.57
N ARG A 287 -8.23 17.50 -0.65
CA ARG A 287 -9.02 17.50 0.59
C ARG A 287 -8.23 18.08 1.77
N ALA A 288 -8.94 18.60 2.76
CA ALA A 288 -8.37 19.02 4.05
C ALA A 288 -7.67 17.85 4.77
N ARG A 289 -6.69 18.17 5.62
CA ARG A 289 -5.87 17.15 6.32
C ARG A 289 -5.75 17.46 7.80
N ILE A 290 -5.73 16.39 8.60
CA ILE A 290 -5.59 16.46 10.06
C ILE A 290 -4.14 16.82 10.41
N SER A 291 -3.99 17.68 11.42
CA SER A 291 -2.71 18.10 11.98
C SER A 291 -2.83 18.28 13.50
N ASN A 292 -1.70 18.46 14.17
CA ASN A 292 -1.62 18.82 15.60
C ASN A 292 -2.40 20.10 15.99
N ILE A 293 -2.78 20.96 15.04
CA ILE A 293 -3.61 22.16 15.25
C ILE A 293 -5.05 22.03 14.71
N GLY A 294 -5.48 20.81 14.35
CA GLY A 294 -6.78 20.53 13.75
C GLY A 294 -6.73 20.37 12.23
N LEU A 295 -7.85 20.61 11.56
CA LEU A 295 -7.96 20.48 10.10
C LEU A 295 -7.30 21.66 9.38
N VAL A 296 -6.37 21.36 8.48
CA VAL A 296 -5.74 22.31 7.56
C VAL A 296 -6.44 22.22 6.20
N GLU A 297 -7.13 23.29 5.83
CA GLU A 297 -7.80 23.44 4.53
C GLU A 297 -6.79 23.73 3.40
N PRO A 298 -7.01 23.24 2.16
CA PRO A 298 -6.17 23.57 1.00
C PRO A 298 -6.05 25.07 0.73
N SER A 299 -7.11 25.82 1.04
CA SER A 299 -7.21 27.27 0.88
C SER A 299 -6.55 28.08 2.01
N TRP A 300 -5.95 27.42 3.01
CA TRP A 300 -5.16 28.08 4.06
C TRP A 300 -4.00 28.86 3.40
N PRO A 301 -3.79 30.16 3.71
CA PRO A 301 -2.91 31.02 2.89
C PRO A 301 -1.43 30.64 2.91
N GLU A 302 -0.98 30.09 4.03
CA GLU A 302 0.40 29.63 4.21
C GLU A 302 0.66 28.34 3.44
N PHE A 303 1.86 28.22 2.85
CA PHE A 303 2.34 26.96 2.31
C PHE A 303 2.42 25.91 3.43
N SER A 304 1.87 24.73 3.19
CA SER A 304 2.16 23.55 3.99
C SER A 304 2.25 22.30 3.12
N GLY A 305 3.04 21.32 3.55
CA GLY A 305 3.11 20.00 2.91
C GLY A 305 3.95 19.02 3.73
N PHE A 306 3.85 17.73 3.41
CA PHE A 306 4.63 16.68 4.06
C PHE A 306 5.44 15.86 3.06
N VAL A 307 6.61 15.39 3.51
CA VAL A 307 7.46 14.45 2.76
C VAL A 307 6.84 13.06 2.84
N PHE A 308 6.36 12.52 1.71
CA PHE A 308 5.75 11.17 1.68
C PHE A 308 6.67 10.09 1.12
N LYS A 309 7.70 10.48 0.35
CA LYS A 309 8.72 9.59 -0.20
C LYS A 309 10.06 10.31 -0.18
N VAL A 310 11.16 9.61 0.07
CA VAL A 310 12.50 10.12 -0.21
C VAL A 310 13.26 9.08 -1.03
N GLN A 311 13.88 9.50 -2.13
CA GLN A 311 14.63 8.63 -3.03
C GLN A 311 16.04 9.20 -3.23
N ALA A 312 17.07 8.35 -3.10
CA ALA A 312 18.45 8.76 -3.28
C ALA A 312 19.09 8.16 -4.53
N ASN A 313 20.29 8.67 -4.83
CA ASN A 313 21.17 8.19 -5.90
C ASN A 313 20.52 8.16 -7.29
N MET A 314 19.65 9.13 -7.60
CA MET A 314 19.01 9.24 -8.92
C MET A 314 20.04 9.50 -10.03
N ASN A 315 21.14 10.18 -9.72
CA ASN A 315 22.31 10.36 -10.57
C ASN A 315 23.57 9.78 -9.87
N PRO A 316 24.11 8.65 -10.34
CA PRO A 316 25.28 8.01 -9.73
C PRO A 316 26.54 8.89 -9.62
N ALA A 317 26.69 9.89 -10.50
CA ALA A 317 27.84 10.81 -10.48
C ALA A 317 27.75 11.89 -9.39
N HIS A 318 26.54 12.18 -8.90
CA HIS A 318 26.29 13.24 -7.91
C HIS A 318 25.70 12.75 -6.58
N ARG A 319 25.20 11.51 -6.52
CA ARG A 319 24.55 10.91 -5.33
C ARG A 319 23.45 11.81 -4.76
N ASP A 320 22.66 12.42 -5.64
CA ASP A 320 21.59 13.33 -5.27
C ASP A 320 20.43 12.58 -4.61
N ARG A 321 19.83 13.21 -3.60
CA ARG A 321 18.64 12.71 -2.90
C ARG A 321 17.52 13.72 -3.06
N VAL A 322 16.30 13.22 -3.23
CA VAL A 322 15.10 14.02 -3.48
C VAL A 322 14.02 13.57 -2.52
N ALA A 323 13.51 14.51 -1.72
CA ALA A 323 12.29 14.33 -0.96
C ALA A 323 11.09 14.77 -1.82
N PHE A 324 10.06 13.93 -1.89
CA PHE A 324 8.79 14.23 -2.56
C PHE A 324 7.82 14.78 -1.54
N VAL A 325 7.45 16.06 -1.71
CA VAL A 325 6.56 16.79 -0.82
C VAL A 325 5.18 16.88 -1.47
N ARG A 326 4.14 16.39 -0.78
CA ARG A 326 2.74 16.63 -1.15
C ARG A 326 2.32 17.97 -0.56
N ILE A 327 1.95 18.93 -1.42
CA ILE A 327 1.45 20.24 -0.97
C ILE A 327 0.02 20.06 -0.44
N CYS A 328 -0.20 20.51 0.78
CA CYS A 328 -1.45 20.36 1.54
C CYS A 328 -2.23 21.67 1.60
N SER A 329 -1.57 22.82 1.73
CA SER A 329 -2.22 24.13 1.66
C SER A 329 -1.41 25.20 0.96
N GLY A 330 -2.12 26.24 0.53
CA GLY A 330 -1.53 27.50 0.06
C GLY A 330 -0.78 27.35 -1.26
N ARG A 331 0.25 28.18 -1.42
CA ARG A 331 1.05 28.28 -2.65
C ARG A 331 2.54 28.20 -2.33
N PHE A 332 3.20 27.23 -2.92
CA PHE A 332 4.65 27.15 -2.99
C PHE A 332 5.20 28.13 -4.04
N GLN A 333 6.32 28.79 -3.72
CA GLN A 333 7.12 29.56 -4.68
C GLN A 333 8.60 29.19 -4.55
N ARG A 334 9.32 29.18 -5.67
CA ARG A 334 10.75 28.84 -5.72
C ARG A 334 11.62 29.80 -4.91
N LYS A 335 12.65 29.27 -4.23
CA LYS A 335 13.62 29.99 -3.36
C LYS A 335 13.01 30.57 -2.07
N THR A 336 11.74 30.33 -1.79
CA THR A 336 11.10 30.60 -0.50
C THR A 336 11.79 29.81 0.63
N LYS A 337 11.79 30.39 1.83
CA LYS A 337 12.16 29.70 3.08
C LYS A 337 10.93 28.95 3.59
N VAL A 338 11.14 27.72 4.03
CA VAL A 338 10.13 26.93 4.75
C VAL A 338 10.69 26.54 6.12
N LEU A 339 9.83 26.41 7.13
CA LEU A 339 10.18 25.79 8.39
C LEU A 339 10.11 24.26 8.24
N HIS A 340 11.18 23.56 8.58
CA HIS A 340 11.20 22.11 8.75
C HIS A 340 10.89 21.80 10.22
N VAL A 341 9.64 21.43 10.51
CA VAL A 341 9.07 21.55 11.87
C VAL A 341 9.80 20.64 12.87
N ARG A 342 10.00 19.35 12.54
CA ARG A 342 10.75 18.38 13.38
C ARG A 342 12.15 18.83 13.79
N THR A 343 12.84 19.65 12.99
CA THR A 343 14.21 20.12 13.31
C THR A 343 14.29 21.57 13.77
N ASP A 344 13.16 22.27 13.79
CA ASP A 344 13.01 23.71 14.08
C ASP A 344 13.95 24.61 13.27
N ARG A 345 14.13 24.30 11.98
CA ARG A 345 15.08 25.00 11.08
C ARG A 345 14.40 25.57 9.86
N GLU A 346 14.80 26.80 9.49
CA GLU A 346 14.53 27.35 8.17
C GLU A 346 15.35 26.60 7.09
N VAL A 347 14.68 26.06 6.09
CA VAL A 347 15.27 25.44 4.91
C VAL A 347 14.87 26.24 3.67
N ARG A 348 15.80 26.45 2.72
CA ARG A 348 15.51 27.17 1.48
C ARG A 348 15.31 26.22 0.31
N LEU A 349 14.09 26.16 -0.21
CA LEU A 349 13.73 25.29 -1.34
C LEU A 349 14.15 25.95 -2.67
N ALA A 350 15.46 25.88 -2.96
CA ALA A 350 16.08 26.62 -4.06
C ALA A 350 15.82 25.99 -5.45
N ASN A 351 15.92 24.67 -5.56
CA ASN A 351 15.80 23.90 -6.80
C ASN A 351 14.67 22.84 -6.71
N PRO A 352 13.40 23.25 -6.61
CA PRO A 352 12.25 22.35 -6.68
C PRO A 352 12.07 21.82 -8.12
N THR A 353 11.76 20.54 -8.25
CA THR A 353 11.57 19.86 -9.54
C THR A 353 10.21 19.17 -9.60
N GLN A 354 9.45 19.48 -10.64
CA GLN A 354 8.31 18.70 -11.08
C GLN A 354 8.84 17.47 -11.83
N PHE A 355 8.27 16.31 -11.55
CA PHE A 355 8.60 15.08 -12.24
C PHE A 355 7.63 14.85 -13.38
N VAL A 356 8.08 15.22 -14.57
CA VAL A 356 7.36 14.99 -15.83
C VAL A 356 7.92 13.67 -16.40
N ALA A 357 7.51 12.58 -15.73
CA ALA A 357 8.10 11.23 -15.78
C ALA A 357 9.63 11.17 -15.63
N ARG A 358 10.37 11.32 -16.74
CA ARG A 358 11.84 11.25 -16.77
C ARG A 358 12.52 12.63 -16.76
N GLU A 359 11.79 13.70 -17.05
CA GLU A 359 12.34 15.05 -17.11
C GLU A 359 12.07 15.82 -15.81
N ARG A 360 13.10 16.55 -15.36
CA ARG A 360 13.06 17.41 -14.16
C ARG A 360 12.76 18.85 -14.57
N THR A 361 11.49 19.19 -14.66
CA THR A 361 11.07 20.58 -14.93
C THR A 361 11.26 21.42 -13.66
N ALA A 362 11.90 22.59 -13.77
CA ALA A 362 12.07 23.48 -12.63
C ALA A 362 10.73 24.15 -12.28
N VAL A 363 10.27 23.99 -11.03
CA VAL A 363 9.02 24.61 -10.56
C VAL A 363 9.30 26.06 -10.17
N GLU A 364 8.56 27.01 -10.75
CA GLU A 364 8.50 28.37 -10.23
C GLU A 364 7.45 28.48 -9.11
N GLU A 365 6.25 27.93 -9.33
CA GLU A 365 5.13 27.90 -8.36
C GLU A 365 4.36 26.57 -8.41
N ALA A 366 3.79 26.16 -7.28
CA ALA A 366 2.91 24.99 -7.17
C ALA A 366 1.88 25.18 -6.04
N TYR A 367 0.78 24.43 -6.07
CA TYR A 367 -0.39 24.66 -5.22
C TYR A 367 -0.81 23.40 -4.47
N ALA A 368 -1.66 23.51 -3.45
CA ALA A 368 -2.23 22.35 -2.77
C ALA A 368 -2.81 21.34 -3.79
N GLY A 369 -2.48 20.06 -3.60
CA GLY A 369 -2.69 19.01 -4.60
C GLY A 369 -1.42 18.60 -5.36
N ASP A 370 -0.53 19.55 -5.66
CA ASP A 370 0.71 19.23 -6.38
C ASP A 370 1.71 18.43 -5.52
N VAL A 371 2.57 17.69 -6.22
CA VAL A 371 3.74 17.01 -5.63
C VAL A 371 5.00 17.62 -6.22
N ILE A 372 5.88 18.13 -5.35
CA ILE A 372 7.17 18.69 -5.74
C ILE A 372 8.32 17.83 -5.21
N GLY A 373 9.32 17.58 -6.06
CA GLY A 373 10.62 17.10 -5.62
C GLY A 373 11.44 18.25 -5.06
N VAL A 374 12.04 18.09 -3.89
CA VAL A 374 13.01 19.03 -3.33
C VAL A 374 14.33 18.31 -3.08
N TYR A 375 15.44 18.99 -3.40
CA TYR A 375 16.78 18.46 -3.11
C TYR A 375 16.98 18.28 -1.60
N ASP A 376 17.35 17.07 -1.20
CA ASP A 376 17.68 16.69 0.17
C ASP A 376 19.20 16.50 0.30
N PRO A 377 19.90 17.29 1.14
CA PRO A 377 21.31 17.02 1.47
C PRO A 377 21.45 15.91 2.52
N GLY A 378 20.36 15.33 3.02
CA GLY A 378 20.33 14.14 3.87
C GLY A 378 19.65 14.34 5.23
N PHE A 379 18.75 15.31 5.38
CA PHE A 379 18.04 15.57 6.65
C PHE A 379 16.52 15.38 6.59
N PHE A 380 15.93 15.29 5.39
CA PHE A 380 14.51 14.96 5.26
C PHE A 380 14.27 13.46 5.52
N GLN A 381 13.12 13.17 6.11
CA GLN A 381 12.60 11.85 6.47
C GLN A 381 11.13 11.77 6.05
N VAL A 382 10.62 10.56 5.78
CA VAL A 382 9.20 10.39 5.44
C VAL A 382 8.34 10.69 6.68
N GLY A 383 7.33 11.53 6.53
CA GLY A 383 6.54 12.12 7.61
C GLY A 383 6.92 13.58 7.94
N ASP A 384 8.06 14.08 7.45
CA ASP A 384 8.49 15.46 7.74
C ASP A 384 7.51 16.51 7.20
N THR A 385 6.98 17.34 8.08
CA THR A 385 6.13 18.49 7.71
C THR A 385 6.98 19.75 7.45
N LEU A 386 6.65 20.45 6.36
CA LEU A 386 7.27 21.69 5.90
C LEU A 386 6.21 22.79 5.78
N THR A 387 6.49 23.98 6.31
CA THR A 387 5.50 25.07 6.43
C THR A 387 6.09 26.44 6.06
N GLY A 388 5.27 27.49 5.93
CA GLY A 388 5.75 28.86 5.73
C GLY A 388 6.29 29.54 6.99
N GLY A 389 6.08 28.94 8.17
CA GLY A 389 6.54 29.42 9.47
C GLY A 389 5.71 28.92 10.66
N THR A 390 4.48 28.46 10.45
CA THR A 390 3.63 27.89 11.51
C THR A 390 4.11 26.51 11.92
N LYS A 391 4.13 26.20 13.23
CA LYS A 391 4.49 24.88 13.77
C LYS A 391 3.32 23.89 13.73
N LEU A 392 2.78 23.66 12.54
CA LEU A 392 1.81 22.58 12.30
C LEU A 392 2.54 21.30 11.86
N GLU A 393 2.06 20.16 12.32
CA GLU A 393 2.57 18.84 11.95
C GLU A 393 1.40 17.96 11.49
N PHE A 394 1.50 17.37 10.31
CA PHE A 394 0.52 16.43 9.77
C PHE A 394 0.63 15.06 10.46
N GLU A 395 -0.45 14.27 10.37
CA GLU A 395 -0.46 12.89 10.88
C GLU A 395 0.74 12.06 10.38
N PRO A 396 1.37 11.25 11.25
CA PRO A 396 2.52 10.44 10.88
C PRO A 396 2.14 9.39 9.83
N ILE A 397 3.06 9.13 8.90
CA ILE A 397 2.94 8.06 7.91
C ILE A 397 3.32 6.73 8.60
N PRO A 398 2.40 5.77 8.78
CA PRO A 398 2.71 4.53 9.47
C PRO A 398 3.82 3.73 8.78
N SER A 399 4.74 3.22 9.58
CA SER A 399 5.59 2.09 9.22
C SER A 399 4.82 0.78 9.45
N PHE A 400 5.00 -0.19 8.56
CA PHE A 400 4.37 -1.50 8.67
C PHE A 400 5.29 -2.47 9.40
N ALA A 401 4.76 -3.34 10.24
CA ALA A 401 5.56 -4.39 10.87
C ALA A 401 6.16 -5.30 9.78
N PRO A 402 7.48 -5.53 9.73
CA PRO A 402 8.07 -6.39 8.71
C PRO A 402 7.63 -7.86 8.85
N GLU A 403 7.45 -8.52 7.72
CA GLU A 403 7.12 -9.96 7.62
C GLU A 403 8.41 -10.83 7.53
N TYR A 404 9.53 -10.26 7.07
CA TYR A 404 10.80 -10.97 6.84
C TYR A 404 11.99 -10.28 7.50
N PHE A 405 12.78 -11.05 8.26
CA PHE A 405 13.98 -10.58 8.93
C PHE A 405 15.24 -11.33 8.46
N LYS A 406 16.35 -10.62 8.24
CA LYS A 406 17.69 -11.18 7.97
C LYS A 406 18.77 -10.38 8.69
N ARG A 407 19.78 -11.06 9.24
CA ARG A 407 21.02 -10.39 9.66
C ARG A 407 21.83 -10.03 8.41
N LEU A 408 22.32 -8.80 8.34
CA LEU A 408 23.29 -8.38 7.36
C LEU A 408 24.72 -8.63 7.89
N VAL A 409 25.53 -9.32 7.10
CA VAL A 409 26.93 -9.64 7.42
C VAL A 409 27.86 -9.07 6.37
N MET A 410 28.85 -8.28 6.80
CA MET A 410 29.89 -7.72 5.93
C MET A 410 30.79 -8.83 5.36
N VAL A 411 31.17 -8.72 4.09
CA VAL A 411 32.26 -9.51 3.50
C VAL A 411 33.62 -8.83 3.74
N ASP A 412 33.67 -7.49 3.62
CA ASP A 412 34.86 -6.66 3.83
C ASP A 412 34.70 -5.77 5.09
N PRO A 413 35.35 -6.09 6.23
CA PRO A 413 35.29 -5.29 7.46
C PRO A 413 35.82 -3.85 7.30
N LEU A 414 36.69 -3.58 6.32
CA LEU A 414 37.25 -2.24 6.09
C LEU A 414 36.19 -1.25 5.60
N ARG A 415 35.06 -1.77 5.07
CA ARG A 415 33.95 -0.97 4.53
C ARG A 415 32.84 -0.68 5.54
N ARG A 416 33.05 -0.91 6.85
CA ARG A 416 32.04 -0.65 7.90
C ARG A 416 31.46 0.77 7.86
N LYS A 417 32.24 1.80 7.51
CA LYS A 417 31.73 3.19 7.36
C LYS A 417 30.79 3.35 6.16
N GLN A 418 31.11 2.72 5.03
CA GLN A 418 30.29 2.69 3.83
C GLN A 418 29.02 1.87 4.06
N LEU A 419 29.10 0.75 4.80
CA LEU A 419 27.92 -0.03 5.19
C LEU A 419 26.96 0.81 6.02
N VAL A 420 27.42 1.35 7.16
CA VAL A 420 26.57 2.14 8.07
C VAL A 420 25.89 3.28 7.32
N ARG A 421 26.64 4.00 6.47
CA ARG A 421 26.05 5.03 5.60
C ARG A 421 24.97 4.46 4.67
N GLY A 422 25.25 3.35 4.00
CA GLY A 422 24.33 2.71 3.06
C GLY A 422 23.06 2.18 3.71
N THR A 423 23.16 1.44 4.81
CA THR A 423 21.98 0.90 5.52
C THR A 423 21.14 2.00 6.15
N THR A 424 21.76 3.00 6.78
CA THR A 424 21.01 4.17 7.28
C THR A 424 20.34 4.95 6.14
N GLN A 425 20.99 5.14 4.99
CA GLN A 425 20.41 5.86 3.87
C GLN A 425 19.25 5.08 3.23
N LEU A 426 19.40 3.77 2.99
CA LEU A 426 18.33 2.91 2.47
C LEU A 426 17.13 2.77 3.44
N ALA A 427 17.38 2.82 4.75
CA ALA A 427 16.32 2.89 5.76
C ALA A 427 15.59 4.24 5.78
N GLN A 428 16.31 5.37 5.60
CA GLN A 428 15.69 6.70 5.46
C GLN A 428 14.93 6.89 4.14
N GLU A 429 15.24 6.08 3.11
CA GLU A 429 14.46 5.95 1.88
C GLU A 429 13.22 5.05 2.04
N GLY A 430 13.05 4.36 3.18
CA GLY A 430 11.95 3.40 3.39
C GLY A 430 12.09 2.10 2.58
N THR A 431 13.30 1.77 2.11
CA THR A 431 13.52 0.53 1.32
C THR A 431 13.44 -0.72 2.20
N VAL A 432 13.90 -0.63 3.45
CA VAL A 432 13.84 -1.64 4.53
C VAL A 432 13.87 -0.94 5.88
N GLN A 433 13.50 -1.63 6.95
CA GLN A 433 13.66 -1.16 8.33
C GLN A 433 14.95 -1.73 8.93
N LEU A 434 15.67 -0.93 9.72
CA LEU A 434 16.98 -1.26 10.26
C LEU A 434 16.91 -1.39 11.79
N TYR A 435 17.20 -2.59 12.29
CA TYR A 435 17.23 -2.92 13.71
C TYR A 435 18.66 -3.17 14.18
N GLN A 436 18.98 -2.69 15.38
CA GLN A 436 20.26 -2.90 16.07
C GLN A 436 19.96 -3.38 17.49
N PRO A 437 19.86 -4.70 17.71
CA PRO A 437 19.58 -5.26 19.05
C PRO A 437 20.70 -4.90 20.03
N PRO A 438 20.38 -4.49 21.27
CA PRO A 438 21.40 -4.08 22.25
C PRO A 438 22.30 -5.24 22.68
N ASP A 439 21.75 -6.45 22.78
CA ASP A 439 22.42 -7.62 23.37
C ASP A 439 23.26 -8.43 22.36
N ILE A 440 23.14 -8.13 21.06
CA ILE A 440 23.92 -8.79 20.01
C ILE A 440 25.21 -7.99 19.76
N ARG A 441 26.31 -8.73 19.54
CA ARG A 441 27.68 -8.22 19.28
C ARG A 441 27.71 -6.85 18.57
N THR A 442 28.41 -5.90 19.19
CA THR A 442 28.35 -4.45 18.90
C THR A 442 28.47 -4.09 17.41
N GLY A 443 27.31 -3.97 16.75
CA GLY A 443 27.16 -3.58 15.35
C GLY A 443 26.75 -4.67 14.36
N ASP A 444 26.28 -5.84 14.81
CA ASP A 444 25.38 -6.66 13.99
C ASP A 444 24.13 -5.82 13.62
N MET A 445 23.66 -5.96 12.37
CA MET A 445 22.48 -5.25 11.85
C MET A 445 21.45 -6.25 11.37
N ILE A 446 20.20 -6.09 11.79
CA ILE A 446 19.07 -6.86 11.27
C ILE A 446 18.26 -5.96 10.34
N LEU A 447 17.97 -6.46 9.14
CA LEU A 447 17.05 -5.84 8.20
C LEU A 447 15.68 -6.48 8.35
N GLY A 448 14.65 -5.66 8.52
CA GLY A 448 13.25 -6.03 8.36
C GLY A 448 12.73 -5.57 7.00
N ALA A 449 12.01 -6.45 6.30
CA ALA A 449 11.28 -6.15 5.07
C ALA A 449 9.85 -6.70 5.14
N VAL A 450 8.92 -6.09 4.40
CA VAL A 450 7.58 -6.63 4.17
C VAL A 450 7.59 -7.64 3.01
N GLY A 451 8.60 -7.60 2.13
CA GLY A 451 8.83 -8.61 1.11
C GLY A 451 10.30 -9.00 0.92
N LEU A 452 10.55 -10.25 0.58
CA LEU A 452 11.89 -10.82 0.35
C LEU A 452 12.68 -10.03 -0.70
N LEU A 453 12.03 -9.50 -1.73
CA LEU A 453 12.65 -8.76 -2.81
C LEU A 453 13.25 -7.41 -2.37
N GLN A 454 12.75 -6.79 -1.30
CA GLN A 454 13.38 -5.59 -0.72
C GLN A 454 14.79 -5.91 -0.20
N LEU A 455 14.99 -7.10 0.36
CA LEU A 455 16.28 -7.54 0.89
C LEU A 455 17.30 -7.78 -0.24
N GLU A 456 16.85 -8.33 -1.37
CA GLU A 456 17.68 -8.44 -2.59
C GLU A 456 18.06 -7.08 -3.15
N VAL A 457 17.10 -6.14 -3.21
CA VAL A 457 17.35 -4.75 -3.65
C VAL A 457 18.36 -4.05 -2.74
N VAL A 458 18.30 -4.24 -1.41
CA VAL A 458 19.30 -3.70 -0.48
C VAL A 458 20.67 -4.30 -0.71
N LYS A 459 20.79 -5.63 -0.86
CA LYS A 459 22.07 -6.28 -1.20
C LYS A 459 22.66 -5.72 -2.50
N PHE A 460 21.82 -5.53 -3.52
CA PHE A 460 22.25 -4.96 -4.79
C PHE A 460 22.69 -3.49 -4.64
N ARG A 461 21.87 -2.61 -4.05
CA ARG A 461 22.19 -1.18 -3.90
C ARG A 461 23.41 -0.95 -3.00
N LEU A 462 23.60 -1.74 -1.94
CA LEU A 462 24.84 -1.71 -1.14
C LEU A 462 26.08 -2.05 -1.99
N THR A 463 25.96 -3.04 -2.87
CA THR A 463 27.06 -3.44 -3.76
C THR A 463 27.35 -2.39 -4.83
N SER A 464 26.33 -1.87 -5.54
CA SER A 464 26.51 -0.94 -6.67
C SER A 464 26.74 0.52 -6.26
N GLU A 465 25.98 1.05 -5.29
CA GLU A 465 26.03 2.47 -4.92
C GLU A 465 27.10 2.79 -3.86
N TYR A 466 27.33 1.85 -2.94
CA TYR A 466 28.25 2.03 -1.80
C TYR A 466 29.53 1.20 -1.94
N GLY A 467 29.57 0.26 -2.90
CA GLY A 467 30.71 -0.64 -3.10
C GLY A 467 30.88 -1.63 -1.95
N VAL A 468 29.81 -2.02 -1.27
CA VAL A 468 29.83 -2.89 -0.08
C VAL A 468 29.16 -4.22 -0.41
N GLU A 469 29.97 -5.26 -0.56
CA GLU A 469 29.44 -6.62 -0.67
C GLU A 469 28.98 -7.14 0.70
N VAL A 470 27.75 -7.64 0.75
CA VAL A 470 27.11 -8.14 1.97
C VAL A 470 26.45 -9.51 1.75
N ARG A 471 26.43 -10.31 2.80
CA ARG A 471 25.65 -11.55 2.89
C ARG A 471 24.44 -11.32 3.79
N LEU A 472 23.37 -12.04 3.53
CA LEU A 472 22.14 -12.02 4.32
C LEU A 472 21.96 -13.39 4.94
N GLU A 473 21.89 -13.45 6.27
CA GLU A 473 21.75 -14.68 7.05
C GLU A 473 20.35 -14.72 7.68
N PRO A 474 19.73 -15.91 7.82
CA PRO A 474 18.49 -16.05 8.58
C PRO A 474 18.71 -15.68 10.05
N VAL A 475 17.66 -15.14 10.68
CA VAL A 475 17.59 -14.89 12.13
C VAL A 475 16.31 -15.54 12.66
N PRO A 476 16.26 -15.99 13.92
CA PRO A 476 15.07 -16.57 14.54
C PRO A 476 14.03 -15.48 14.95
N VAL A 477 13.93 -14.40 14.18
CA VAL A 477 12.98 -13.30 14.40
C VAL A 477 11.85 -13.44 13.39
N ARG A 478 10.63 -13.65 13.88
CA ARG A 478 9.40 -13.76 13.06
C ARG A 478 8.51 -12.52 13.14
N LEU A 479 8.75 -11.62 14.10
CA LEU A 479 7.88 -10.50 14.40
C LEU A 479 8.69 -9.31 14.92
N ALA A 480 8.21 -8.10 14.65
CA ALA A 480 8.59 -6.89 15.37
C ALA A 480 7.33 -6.11 15.78
N ARG A 481 7.43 -5.37 16.89
CA ARG A 481 6.42 -4.45 17.42
C ARG A 481 7.10 -3.19 17.95
N TRP A 482 6.34 -2.09 17.97
CA TRP A 482 6.74 -0.89 18.68
C TRP A 482 6.35 -1.03 20.14
N ILE A 483 7.30 -0.75 21.03
CA ILE A 483 7.07 -0.66 22.48
C ILE A 483 6.85 0.81 22.81
N THR A 484 5.78 1.13 23.53
CA THR A 484 5.42 2.48 23.96
C THR A 484 5.00 2.44 25.42
N ARG A 485 5.61 3.27 26.27
CA ARG A 485 5.16 3.43 27.66
C ARG A 485 3.84 4.17 27.71
N THR A 486 2.98 3.80 28.66
CA THR A 486 1.69 4.45 28.93
C THR A 486 1.83 5.87 29.46
N ASP A 487 2.98 6.23 30.04
CA ASP A 487 3.31 7.57 30.53
C ASP A 487 3.87 8.52 29.45
N GLY A 488 4.07 8.03 28.21
CA GLY A 488 4.64 8.81 27.10
C GLY A 488 6.12 9.14 27.22
N GLN A 489 6.84 8.59 28.22
CA GLN A 489 8.29 8.73 28.33
C GLN A 489 9.02 7.88 27.27
N PRO A 490 10.31 8.14 27.01
CA PRO A 490 11.16 7.22 26.25
C PRO A 490 11.16 5.82 26.89
N VAL A 491 11.20 4.77 26.05
CA VAL A 491 11.56 3.43 26.51
C VAL A 491 13.07 3.44 26.78
N ASP A 492 13.46 3.27 28.04
CA ASP A 492 14.87 3.23 28.46
C ASP A 492 15.60 2.07 27.77
N SER A 493 16.88 2.25 27.44
CA SER A 493 17.61 1.17 26.76
C SER A 493 17.99 0.07 27.75
N PRO A 494 17.93 -1.23 27.37
CA PRO A 494 18.33 -2.32 28.27
C PRO A 494 19.76 -2.21 28.83
N ALA A 495 20.63 -1.46 28.14
CA ALA A 495 22.00 -1.18 28.56
C ALA A 495 22.10 -0.22 29.77
N GLU A 496 21.05 0.55 30.06
CA GLU A 496 20.99 1.48 31.20
C GLU A 496 20.38 0.79 32.42
N ALA A 497 19.32 0.00 32.26
CA ALA A 497 18.75 -0.81 33.35
C ALA A 497 19.75 -1.82 33.96
N ALA A 498 20.70 -2.31 33.15
CA ALA A 498 21.74 -3.24 33.59
C ALA A 498 22.84 -2.61 34.47
N SER A 499 22.85 -1.29 34.71
CA SER A 499 23.92 -0.64 35.50
C SER A 499 23.65 -0.53 37.00
N ASP A 500 22.41 -0.68 37.46
CA ASP A 500 22.03 -0.53 38.87
C ASP A 500 21.94 -1.88 39.66
N ALA A 501 22.25 -3.01 39.00
CA ALA A 501 22.22 -4.33 39.62
C ALA A 501 23.54 -4.67 40.35
N GLU A 502 23.64 -4.30 41.64
CA GLU A 502 24.81 -4.60 42.48
C GLU A 502 24.97 -6.11 42.78
N LEU A 503 25.87 -6.74 42.04
CA LEU A 503 26.94 -7.63 42.53
C LEU A 503 26.68 -8.41 43.85
N GLU A 504 26.15 -9.63 43.75
CA GLU A 504 26.44 -10.71 44.71
C GLU A 504 27.02 -11.95 44.01
N THR A 505 28.00 -12.59 44.65
CA THR A 505 28.72 -13.77 44.13
C THR A 505 28.61 -14.95 45.09
N GLY A 506 28.00 -16.06 44.64
CA GLY A 506 27.92 -17.34 45.37
C GLY A 506 28.29 -18.51 44.45
N PRO A 507 29.20 -19.44 44.85
CA PRO A 507 29.66 -20.51 43.97
C PRO A 507 29.05 -21.89 44.28
N ASP A 508 28.58 -22.60 43.25
CA ASP A 508 28.67 -24.07 43.13
C ASP A 508 28.40 -24.53 41.67
N ALA A 509 28.70 -25.79 41.34
CA ALA A 509 28.67 -26.39 39.98
C ALA A 509 28.23 -27.88 40.08
N PRO A 510 28.25 -28.77 39.04
CA PRO A 510 28.67 -28.62 37.62
C PRO A 510 27.84 -29.41 36.53
N ALA A 511 28.32 -29.32 35.27
CA ALA A 511 28.40 -30.37 34.21
C ALA A 511 27.17 -30.96 33.45
N ASP A 512 27.23 -30.80 32.11
CA ASP A 512 27.00 -31.75 30.98
C ASP A 512 25.82 -32.76 30.92
N VAL A 513 25.17 -32.85 29.73
CA VAL A 513 25.05 -34.08 28.87
C VAL A 513 24.26 -33.85 27.56
N LYS A 514 24.63 -34.58 26.49
CA LYS A 514 23.89 -34.92 25.23
C LYS A 514 24.48 -36.24 24.66
N PRO A 515 23.85 -36.94 23.67
CA PRO A 515 22.51 -36.84 23.06
C PRO A 515 21.62 -38.03 23.57
N ASP A 516 20.91 -38.92 22.87
CA ASP A 516 20.61 -39.22 21.44
C ASP A 516 19.42 -40.23 21.32
N ILE A 517 18.64 -40.26 20.21
CA ILE A 517 17.71 -41.35 19.79
C ILE A 517 17.12 -41.12 18.37
N GLY A 518 16.77 -42.20 17.65
CA GLY A 518 16.40 -42.21 16.21
C GLY A 518 14.90 -42.44 15.86
N PRO A 519 14.58 -42.70 14.56
CA PRO A 519 13.27 -42.38 13.96
C PRO A 519 12.28 -43.55 13.74
N VAL A 520 11.02 -43.17 13.48
CA VAL A 520 9.83 -43.99 13.11
C VAL A 520 8.95 -43.11 12.21
N SER A 521 8.05 -43.59 11.34
CA SER A 521 8.19 -44.40 10.13
C SER A 521 6.79 -44.40 9.46
N SER A 522 6.64 -43.62 8.38
CA SER A 522 5.45 -43.44 7.51
C SER A 522 4.12 -43.02 8.16
N CYS A 523 3.57 -41.90 7.68
CA CYS A 523 2.13 -41.69 7.58
C CYS A 523 1.71 -42.03 6.13
N ASP A 524 0.56 -42.66 5.94
CA ASP A 524 -0.06 -42.90 4.63
C ASP A 524 -1.46 -42.23 4.60
N GLU A 525 -1.91 -41.91 3.38
CA GLU A 525 -3.21 -41.29 3.03
C GLU A 525 -3.40 -39.79 3.36
N LEU A 526 -3.26 -38.96 2.30
CA LEU A 526 -4.07 -37.81 1.82
C LEU A 526 -5.02 -37.06 2.80
N ASP A 527 -5.29 -35.75 2.65
CA ASP A 527 -5.09 -34.84 1.51
C ASP A 527 -4.93 -33.36 1.96
N THR A 528 -4.80 -32.41 1.03
CA THR A 528 -4.48 -31.01 1.36
C THR A 528 -5.60 -30.21 2.04
N VAL A 529 -5.46 -29.95 3.34
CA VAL A 529 -6.08 -28.81 4.06
C VAL A 529 -5.00 -28.12 4.89
N SER A 530 -4.88 -26.80 4.77
CA SER A 530 -3.84 -26.00 5.46
C SER A 530 -4.45 -25.08 6.51
N CYS A 531 -4.27 -25.39 7.79
CA CYS A 531 -4.66 -24.52 8.89
C CYS A 531 -3.40 -24.13 9.67
N PHE A 532 -3.06 -22.84 9.64
CA PHE A 532 -1.87 -22.25 10.26
C PHE A 532 -2.14 -21.72 11.67
N ALA A 533 -3.40 -21.48 12.03
CA ALA A 533 -3.81 -20.99 13.34
C ALA A 533 -4.99 -21.78 13.92
N ASN A 534 -5.08 -21.84 15.25
CA ASN A 534 -6.15 -22.52 15.98
C ASN A 534 -7.56 -22.02 15.58
N GLU A 535 -7.68 -20.75 15.20
CA GLU A 535 -8.92 -20.11 14.72
C GLU A 535 -9.42 -20.66 13.37
N GLU A 536 -8.58 -21.37 12.62
CA GLU A 536 -8.91 -21.96 11.31
C GLU A 536 -9.39 -23.42 11.41
N CYS A 537 -9.53 -23.95 12.63
CA CYS A 537 -10.15 -25.26 12.89
C CYS A 537 -11.61 -25.13 13.34
N ASP A 538 -12.44 -26.08 12.90
CA ASP A 538 -13.83 -26.19 13.33
C ASP A 538 -13.92 -26.40 14.85
N GLY A 539 -15.03 -25.99 15.49
CA GLY A 539 -15.10 -25.72 16.94
C GLY A 539 -14.88 -26.90 17.92
N ALA A 540 -14.52 -28.09 17.44
CA ALA A 540 -14.15 -29.27 18.23
C ALA A 540 -12.70 -29.76 17.98
N GLU A 541 -11.92 -29.01 17.20
CA GLU A 541 -10.58 -29.38 16.74
C GLU A 541 -9.55 -28.27 17.04
N ARG A 542 -8.27 -28.65 17.12
CA ARG A 542 -7.13 -27.74 17.35
C ARG A 542 -6.03 -27.95 16.31
N CYS A 543 -5.30 -26.89 15.99
CA CYS A 543 -4.14 -26.97 15.09
C CYS A 543 -2.96 -27.62 15.81
N GLU A 544 -2.44 -28.71 15.24
CA GLU A 544 -1.13 -29.27 15.61
C GLU A 544 -0.20 -29.29 14.40
N ASN A 545 1.11 -29.26 14.66
CA ASN A 545 2.14 -29.18 13.63
C ASN A 545 2.84 -30.54 13.54
N ALA A 546 2.37 -31.39 12.63
CA ALA A 546 2.81 -32.78 12.47
C ALA A 546 4.04 -32.94 11.56
N GLY A 547 4.51 -31.84 10.95
CA GLY A 547 5.74 -31.82 10.15
C GLY A 547 7.02 -31.78 10.99
N THR A 548 8.17 -31.68 10.31
CA THR A 548 9.49 -31.58 10.96
C THR A 548 9.97 -30.13 11.02
N GLU A 549 10.99 -29.83 11.82
CA GLU A 549 11.52 -28.45 11.96
C GLU A 549 11.96 -27.78 10.64
N LEU A 550 12.22 -28.56 9.58
CA LEU A 550 12.64 -28.06 8.27
C LEU A 550 11.50 -27.91 7.26
N ASP A 551 10.43 -28.71 7.40
CA ASP A 551 9.20 -28.63 6.61
C ASP A 551 8.00 -28.92 7.55
N PRO A 552 7.48 -27.90 8.26
CA PRO A 552 6.31 -28.02 9.11
C PRO A 552 5.03 -28.11 8.28
N VAL A 553 4.13 -29.01 8.67
CA VAL A 553 2.79 -29.18 8.08
C VAL A 553 1.80 -29.12 9.23
N SER A 554 0.92 -28.12 9.20
CA SER A 554 -0.07 -27.86 10.23
C SER A 554 -1.46 -28.30 9.79
N CYS A 555 -2.15 -29.07 10.65
CA CYS A 555 -3.47 -29.64 10.40
C CYS A 555 -4.34 -29.60 11.66
N CYS A 556 -5.66 -29.71 11.49
CA CYS A 556 -6.61 -29.79 12.60
C CYS A 556 -6.72 -31.23 13.14
N VAL A 557 -6.83 -31.34 14.46
CA VAL A 557 -6.92 -32.61 15.21
C VAL A 557 -7.99 -32.48 16.28
N PRO A 558 -8.93 -33.44 16.44
CA PRO A 558 -9.96 -33.37 17.49
C PRO A 558 -9.37 -33.35 18.91
N GLY A 559 -9.74 -32.35 19.70
CA GLY A 559 -9.24 -32.18 21.07
C GLY A 559 -10.05 -31.15 21.89
N PRO A 560 -10.14 -31.31 23.22
CA PRO A 560 -10.89 -30.39 24.07
C PRO A 560 -10.21 -29.02 24.17
N ARG A 561 -11.01 -27.95 24.08
CA ARG A 561 -10.61 -26.56 24.34
C ARG A 561 -11.15 -26.06 25.68
N GLY A 562 -10.48 -25.06 26.26
CA GLY A 562 -11.05 -24.16 27.25
C GLY A 562 -11.38 -24.81 28.61
N THR A 563 -10.44 -25.57 29.19
CA THR A 563 -10.58 -26.15 30.53
C THR A 563 -9.92 -25.31 31.63
N GLY A 564 -8.99 -24.43 31.28
CA GLY A 564 -8.19 -23.64 32.22
C GLY A 564 -8.93 -22.41 32.74
N GLN A 565 -9.31 -22.44 34.02
CA GLN A 565 -9.96 -21.32 34.69
C GLN A 565 -8.96 -20.20 34.99
N ALA A 566 -9.43 -18.95 35.04
CA ALA A 566 -8.58 -17.81 35.37
C ALA A 566 -7.87 -17.98 36.73
N GLY A 567 -6.55 -17.85 36.74
CA GLY A 567 -5.69 -18.15 37.88
C GLY A 567 -5.15 -19.59 37.95
N SER A 568 -5.52 -20.50 37.04
CA SER A 568 -4.82 -21.78 36.88
C SER A 568 -3.53 -21.60 36.07
N LEU A 569 -2.58 -22.53 36.22
CA LEU A 569 -1.50 -22.68 35.25
C LEU A 569 -2.08 -23.02 33.87
N CYS A 570 -1.45 -22.51 32.81
CA CYS A 570 -1.66 -22.98 31.45
C CYS A 570 -0.53 -23.95 31.10
N ASP A 571 -0.88 -25.11 30.54
CA ASP A 571 0.08 -26.14 30.16
C ASP A 571 -0.43 -26.91 28.92
N ASN A 572 0.33 -27.90 28.47
CA ASN A 572 0.02 -28.65 27.25
C ASN A 572 -1.24 -29.55 27.37
N GLU A 573 -1.76 -29.76 28.58
CA GLU A 573 -2.98 -30.50 28.87
C GLU A 573 -4.17 -29.58 29.20
N ASN A 574 -3.93 -28.30 29.50
CA ASN A 574 -4.92 -27.33 29.99
C ASN A 574 -4.89 -25.98 29.25
N ASP A 575 -5.67 -25.87 28.17
CA ASP A 575 -5.89 -24.62 27.42
C ASP A 575 -6.92 -23.72 28.11
N CYS A 576 -6.68 -22.40 28.12
CA CYS A 576 -7.44 -21.43 28.93
C CYS A 576 -8.85 -21.20 28.38
N GLU A 577 -9.86 -21.13 29.26
CA GLU A 577 -11.27 -20.86 28.91
C GLU A 577 -11.45 -19.53 28.16
N SER A 578 -10.59 -18.55 28.46
CA SER A 578 -10.54 -17.23 27.81
C SER A 578 -9.68 -17.16 26.53
N GLY A 579 -8.97 -18.24 26.19
CA GLY A 579 -7.95 -18.26 25.13
C GLY A 579 -6.66 -17.48 25.44
N VAL A 580 -6.54 -16.85 26.61
CA VAL A 580 -5.38 -16.00 26.98
C VAL A 580 -4.64 -16.58 28.17
N CYS A 581 -3.42 -17.05 27.92
CA CYS A 581 -2.42 -17.30 28.96
C CYS A 581 -1.41 -16.15 29.02
N ILE A 582 -1.05 -15.74 30.24
CA ILE A 582 -0.08 -14.68 30.53
C ILE A 582 1.06 -15.30 31.35
N SER A 583 2.28 -15.21 30.83
CA SER A 583 3.52 -15.63 31.50
C SER A 583 4.36 -14.40 31.85
N GLY A 584 4.59 -14.18 33.14
CA GLY A 584 5.55 -13.18 33.64
C GLY A 584 6.96 -13.76 33.73
N SER A 585 7.59 -13.64 34.90
CA SER A 585 8.93 -14.20 35.19
C SER A 585 8.93 -15.69 35.54
N GLY A 586 7.76 -16.34 35.60
CA GLY A 586 7.57 -17.77 35.90
C GLY A 586 6.60 -18.48 34.93
N ASP A 587 6.07 -19.63 35.37
CA ASP A 587 5.14 -20.45 34.57
C ASP A 587 3.85 -19.68 34.20
N GLY A 588 3.34 -19.93 33.00
CA GLY A 588 2.18 -19.21 32.45
C GLY A 588 0.87 -19.50 33.19
N MET A 589 0.04 -18.47 33.36
CA MET A 589 -1.26 -18.56 34.03
C MET A 589 -2.41 -18.07 33.14
N CYS A 590 -3.56 -18.74 33.21
CA CYS A 590 -4.76 -18.34 32.48
C CYS A 590 -5.35 -17.03 33.02
N SER A 591 -5.61 -16.07 32.13
CA SER A 591 -6.21 -14.77 32.46
C SER A 591 -7.70 -14.73 32.10
N LYS A 592 -8.37 -13.60 32.36
CA LYS A 592 -9.72 -13.26 31.91
C LYS A 592 -9.88 -11.74 31.82
N THR A 593 -10.97 -11.28 31.22
CA THR A 593 -11.37 -9.88 31.26
C THR A 593 -11.83 -9.41 32.65
N CYS A 594 -11.73 -8.10 32.87
CA CYS A 594 -12.15 -7.39 34.08
C CYS A 594 -12.65 -5.98 33.73
N GLU A 595 -13.44 -5.36 34.60
CA GLU A 595 -13.71 -3.91 34.57
C GLU A 595 -12.97 -3.19 35.72
N THR A 596 -12.59 -3.93 36.77
CA THR A 596 -11.86 -3.44 37.94
C THR A 596 -10.90 -4.49 38.51
N GLU A 597 -9.91 -4.05 39.27
CA GLU A 597 -8.99 -4.93 40.05
C GLU A 597 -9.74 -5.93 40.96
N ALA A 598 -10.95 -5.57 41.42
CA ALA A 598 -11.77 -6.40 42.31
C ALA A 598 -12.43 -7.60 41.60
N ASP A 599 -12.45 -7.61 40.27
CA ASP A 599 -12.98 -8.73 39.47
C ASP A 599 -11.96 -9.87 39.31
N CYS A 600 -10.68 -9.61 39.58
CA CYS A 600 -9.58 -10.54 39.31
C CYS A 600 -9.34 -11.57 40.44
N PRO A 601 -8.86 -12.79 40.13
CA PRO A 601 -8.68 -13.88 41.11
C PRO A 601 -7.45 -13.66 42.00
N ASP A 602 -7.48 -14.16 43.24
CA ASP A 602 -6.34 -14.01 44.17
C ASP A 602 -5.01 -14.54 43.58
N GLY A 603 -4.05 -13.63 43.42
CA GLY A 603 -2.77 -13.84 42.71
C GLY A 603 -2.62 -12.98 41.46
N MET A 604 -3.75 -12.56 40.86
CA MET A 604 -3.83 -11.59 39.77
C MET A 604 -4.67 -10.40 40.23
N LYS A 605 -4.12 -9.19 40.33
CA LYS A 605 -4.87 -8.01 40.83
C LYS A 605 -4.74 -6.77 39.95
N ASP A 606 -3.81 -6.76 39.01
CA ASP A 606 -3.62 -5.64 38.10
C ASP A 606 -4.53 -5.84 36.87
N CYS A 607 -5.62 -5.06 36.81
CA CYS A 607 -6.56 -5.07 35.68
C CYS A 607 -6.07 -4.07 34.62
N THR A 608 -5.64 -4.55 33.44
CA THR A 608 -4.88 -3.77 32.45
C THR A 608 -5.24 -4.11 31.00
N TYR A 609 -5.34 -3.07 30.16
CA TYR A 609 -5.63 -3.17 28.73
C TYR A 609 -4.57 -3.93 27.92
N ILE A 610 -4.98 -4.89 27.08
CA ILE A 610 -4.10 -5.63 26.18
C ILE A 610 -4.36 -5.21 24.72
N ALA A 611 -3.55 -4.27 24.22
CA ALA A 611 -3.64 -3.70 22.86
C ALA A 611 -3.39 -4.68 21.68
N PHE A 612 -3.43 -5.99 21.91
CA PHE A 612 -3.25 -7.06 20.93
C PHE A 612 -4.34 -8.15 20.94
N SER A 613 -5.34 -8.08 21.83
CA SER A 613 -6.49 -9.01 21.82
C SER A 613 -7.41 -8.83 20.59
N GLY A 614 -7.46 -7.61 20.05
CA GLY A 614 -8.46 -7.22 19.05
C GLY A 614 -9.81 -6.80 19.65
N SER A 615 -9.93 -6.74 20.98
CA SER A 615 -11.05 -6.16 21.72
C SER A 615 -10.59 -4.98 22.57
N ASP A 616 -11.51 -4.10 22.95
CA ASP A 616 -11.23 -2.91 23.78
C ASP A 616 -11.26 -3.22 25.30
N ASP A 617 -11.14 -4.49 25.70
CA ASP A 617 -11.33 -4.95 27.09
C ASP A 617 -10.03 -4.95 27.93
N ASP A 618 -10.16 -4.69 29.24
CA ASP A 618 -9.09 -4.87 30.23
C ASP A 618 -9.00 -6.33 30.73
N TRP A 619 -7.80 -6.78 31.11
CA TRP A 619 -7.49 -8.17 31.49
C TRP A 619 -6.73 -8.28 32.81
N CYS A 620 -6.89 -9.40 33.52
CA CYS A 620 -6.24 -9.64 34.82
C CYS A 620 -4.78 -10.14 34.69
N PHE A 621 -3.83 -9.41 35.28
CA PHE A 621 -2.40 -9.76 35.33
C PHE A 621 -1.94 -10.24 36.71
N PRO A 622 -0.94 -11.14 36.80
CA PRO A 622 -0.27 -11.52 38.05
C PRO A 622 0.31 -10.30 38.79
N THR A 623 0.23 -10.27 40.12
CA THR A 623 0.73 -9.10 40.87
C THR A 623 2.25 -9.01 40.91
N GLY A 624 2.81 -8.02 40.21
CA GLY A 624 4.18 -7.54 40.44
C GLY A 624 5.24 -7.91 39.39
N ASP A 625 4.86 -8.38 38.20
CA ASP A 625 5.72 -8.51 36.99
C ASP A 625 5.39 -7.40 35.96
#